data_AF-I4B3X7-F1
#
_entry.id   AF-I4B3X7-F1
#
_cell.length_a   1.000
_cell.length_b   1.000
_cell.length_c   1.000
_cell.angle_alpha   90.00
_cell.angle_beta   90.00
_cell.angle_gamma   90.00
#
_symmetry.space_group_name_H-M   'P 1'
#
loop_
_entity.id
_entity.type
_entity.pdbx_description
1 polymer ?
#
loop_
_entity_poly.entity_id
_entity_poly.type
_entity_poly.pdbx_seq_one_letter_code
_entity_poly.pdbx_strand_id
1 'polypeptide(L)'
;MKKLILIITLVTAVGLFAKQKGDKCFHDAECGGMLECKSNVCVKKEAFDHGSRQSGKSCSVDSQCIGAGKCQKNIHGQGVCTGN
;
A
#
# COMPACT_ATOMS: atom_id res chain seq x y z
N MET A 1 39.41 27.42 23.13
CA MET A 1 38.06 26.84 23.31
C MET A 1 37.25 27.01 22.02
N LYS A 2 37.59 26.29 20.93
CA LYS A 2 37.02 26.52 19.58
C LYS A 2 36.75 25.23 18.80
N LYS A 3 36.78 24.06 19.44
CA LYS A 3 36.67 22.75 18.79
C LYS A 3 35.36 22.01 19.08
N LEU A 4 34.38 22.68 19.69
CA LEU A 4 33.18 22.03 20.22
C LEU A 4 31.87 22.53 19.59
N ILE A 5 31.91 23.02 18.35
CA ILE A 5 30.72 23.54 17.64
C ILE A 5 30.66 22.96 16.21
N LEU A 6 30.90 21.65 16.07
CA LEU A 6 30.86 20.98 14.76
C LEU A 6 30.19 19.60 14.82
N ILE A 7 29.38 19.35 15.85
CA ILE A 7 28.72 18.04 16.05
C ILE A 7 27.18 18.17 16.18
N ILE A 8 26.62 19.37 16.03
CA ILE A 8 25.20 19.63 16.25
C ILE A 8 24.62 20.26 15.00
N THR A 9 24.19 19.44 14.04
CA THR A 9 23.03 19.62 13.14
C THR A 9 23.09 18.64 11.96
N LEU A 10 23.29 17.36 12.24
CA LEU A 10 22.70 16.31 11.41
C LEU A 10 21.46 15.78 12.14
N VAL A 11 20.53 16.69 12.46
CA VAL A 11 19.19 16.30 12.90
C VAL A 11 18.49 15.81 11.64
N THR A 12 18.75 14.53 11.37
CA THR A 12 17.89 13.56 10.70
C THR A 12 16.52 14.15 10.35
N ALA A 13 16.38 14.48 9.06
CA ALA A 13 15.11 14.67 8.39
C ALA A 13 14.34 13.33 8.41
N VAL A 14 13.79 12.97 9.57
CA VAL A 14 12.89 11.83 9.72
C VAL A 14 11.57 12.41 10.15
N GLY A 15 10.60 12.43 9.22
CA GLY A 15 9.21 12.29 9.63
C GLY A 15 8.18 13.32 9.17
N LEU A 16 8.46 14.24 8.24
CA LEU A 16 7.40 15.07 7.64
C LEU A 16 6.83 14.51 6.33
N PHE A 17 7.39 13.41 5.83
CA PHE A 17 6.86 12.72 4.66
C PHE A 17 6.20 11.44 5.14
N ALA A 18 4.86 11.47 5.22
CA ALA A 18 4.11 10.25 5.46
C ALA A 18 4.51 9.21 4.39
N LYS A 19 4.89 8.02 4.85
CA LYS A 19 5.37 6.92 4.02
C LYS A 19 4.30 6.51 3.00
N GLN A 20 4.75 6.19 1.79
CA GLN A 20 3.88 5.78 0.68
C GLN A 20 3.60 4.28 0.71
N LYS A 21 2.69 3.81 -0.16
CA LYS A 21 2.37 2.38 -0.29
C LYS A 21 3.66 1.61 -0.65
N GLY A 22 3.97 0.56 0.09
CA GLY A 22 5.14 -0.30 -0.12
C GLY A 22 6.39 0.12 0.66
N ASP A 23 6.39 1.30 1.30
CA ASP A 23 7.50 1.72 2.17
C ASP A 23 7.54 0.88 3.45
N LYS A 24 8.74 0.71 4.01
CA LYS A 24 8.90 0.11 5.34
C LYS A 24 8.38 1.04 6.44
N CYS A 25 7.72 0.46 7.41
CA CYS A 25 7.15 1.13 8.58
C CYS A 25 7.25 0.22 9.81
N PHE A 26 7.14 0.81 11.00
CA PHE A 26 6.98 0.09 12.26
C PHE A 26 5.60 0.36 12.88
N HIS A 27 5.02 1.54 12.62
CA HIS A 27 3.71 1.94 13.15
C HIS A 27 2.85 2.64 12.07
N ASP A 28 1.53 2.56 12.22
CA ASP A 28 0.55 3.16 11.29
C ASP A 28 0.74 4.67 11.09
N ALA A 29 1.15 5.39 12.15
CA ALA A 29 1.35 6.84 12.13
C ALA A 29 2.47 7.28 11.19
N GLU A 30 3.35 6.36 10.77
CA GLU A 30 4.40 6.63 9.79
C GLU A 30 3.85 6.62 8.36
N CYS A 31 2.75 5.90 8.11
CA CYS A 31 2.14 5.75 6.80
C CYS A 31 1.14 6.88 6.49
N GLY A 32 0.96 7.21 5.20
CA GLY A 32 -0.07 8.17 4.75
C GLY A 32 -1.47 7.78 5.24
N GLY A 33 -2.37 8.74 5.46
CA GLY A 33 -3.64 8.51 6.19
C GLY A 33 -4.55 7.38 5.67
N MET A 34 -4.46 7.02 4.39
CA MET A 34 -5.18 5.91 3.74
C MET A 34 -4.46 4.55 3.85
N LEU A 35 -3.32 4.50 4.52
CA LEU A 35 -2.44 3.34 4.65
C LEU A 35 -2.32 2.92 6.12
N GLU A 36 -2.04 1.65 6.34
CA GLU A 36 -1.72 1.03 7.63
C GLU A 36 -0.39 0.28 7.50
N CYS A 37 0.33 0.15 8.61
CA CYS A 37 1.57 -0.61 8.67
C CYS A 37 1.27 -2.09 8.91
N LYS A 38 1.36 -2.92 7.87
CA LYS A 38 1.10 -4.35 7.94
C LYS A 38 2.32 -5.12 7.46
N SER A 39 2.77 -6.10 8.25
CA SER A 39 3.99 -6.86 7.95
C SER A 39 5.22 -5.97 7.70
N ASN A 40 5.36 -4.88 8.48
CA ASN A 40 6.41 -3.87 8.37
C ASN A 40 6.43 -3.09 7.04
N VAL A 41 5.32 -3.08 6.29
CA VAL A 41 5.16 -2.28 5.07
C VAL A 41 3.84 -1.51 5.09
N CYS A 42 3.86 -0.28 4.58
CA CYS A 42 2.66 0.53 4.45
C CYS A 42 1.78 -0.06 3.34
N VAL A 43 0.63 -0.61 3.72
CA VAL A 43 -0.40 -1.15 2.81
C VAL A 43 -1.67 -0.34 2.91
N LYS A 44 -2.59 -0.50 1.95
CA LYS A 44 -3.86 0.23 1.97
C LYS A 44 -4.73 -0.30 3.11
N LYS A 45 -5.32 0.59 3.90
CA LYS A 45 -6.30 0.23 4.92
C LYS A 45 -7.48 -0.48 4.29
N GLU A 46 -7.98 -1.55 4.92
CA GLU A 46 -9.11 -2.31 4.39
C GLU A 46 -10.38 -1.47 4.19
N ALA A 47 -10.59 -0.45 5.03
CA ALA A 47 -11.70 0.49 4.91
C ALA A 47 -11.64 1.34 3.62
N PHE A 48 -10.45 1.50 3.03
CA PHE A 48 -10.20 2.20 1.77
C PHE A 48 -9.86 1.24 0.62
N ASP A 49 -9.94 -0.06 0.89
CA ASP A 49 -9.75 -1.14 -0.06
C ASP A 49 -11.11 -1.57 -0.63
N HIS A 50 -11.72 -0.66 -1.39
CA HIS A 50 -13.02 -0.89 -2.05
C HIS A 50 -12.93 -1.93 -3.19
N GLY A 51 -11.73 -2.33 -3.56
CA GLY A 51 -11.45 -3.07 -4.79
C GLY A 51 -10.79 -4.43 -4.60
N SER A 52 -9.78 -4.55 -3.74
CA SER A 52 -8.95 -5.76 -3.69
C SER A 52 -9.71 -6.97 -3.11
N ARG A 53 -10.84 -6.75 -2.41
CA ARG A 53 -11.78 -7.82 -2.00
C ARG A 53 -12.38 -8.61 -3.16
N GLN A 54 -12.38 -8.05 -4.37
CA GLN A 54 -12.83 -8.78 -5.56
C GLN A 54 -11.73 -9.66 -6.15
N SER A 55 -10.46 -9.49 -5.76
CA SER A 55 -9.37 -10.32 -6.27
C SER A 55 -9.60 -11.79 -5.90
N GLY A 56 -9.48 -12.68 -6.88
CA GLY A 56 -9.78 -14.11 -6.74
C GLY A 56 -11.28 -14.47 -6.71
N LYS A 57 -12.21 -13.50 -6.78
CA LYS A 57 -13.64 -13.78 -6.96
C LYS A 57 -13.93 -14.16 -8.42
N SER A 58 -14.90 -15.04 -8.60
CA SER A 58 -15.42 -15.39 -9.93
C SER A 58 -16.03 -14.17 -10.62
N CYS A 59 -15.84 -14.08 -11.93
CA CYS A 59 -16.35 -12.98 -12.75
C CYS A 59 -16.72 -13.45 -14.16
N SER A 60 -17.61 -12.69 -14.81
CA SER A 60 -17.98 -12.90 -16.23
C SER A 60 -17.56 -11.74 -17.13
N VAL A 61 -17.43 -10.54 -16.56
CA VAL A 61 -17.07 -9.28 -17.25
C VAL A 61 -16.19 -8.41 -16.34
N ASP A 62 -15.40 -7.52 -16.94
CA ASP A 62 -14.45 -6.66 -16.21
C ASP A 62 -15.11 -5.72 -15.18
N SER A 63 -16.36 -5.30 -15.42
CA SER A 63 -17.10 -4.46 -14.48
C SER A 63 -17.42 -5.15 -13.14
N GLN A 64 -17.26 -6.47 -13.04
CA GLN A 64 -17.38 -7.22 -11.79
C GLN A 64 -16.06 -7.25 -10.99
N CYS A 65 -14.98 -6.72 -11.55
CA CYS A 65 -13.63 -6.70 -10.96
C CYS A 65 -13.16 -5.27 -10.62
N ILE A 66 -14.10 -4.35 -10.39
CA ILE A 66 -13.80 -2.95 -10.06
C ILE A 66 -12.88 -2.90 -8.84
N GLY A 67 -11.65 -2.44 -9.09
CA GLY A 67 -10.61 -2.31 -8.06
C GLY A 67 -9.88 -3.61 -7.69
N ALA A 68 -10.18 -4.74 -8.34
CA ALA A 68 -9.38 -5.97 -8.30
C ALA A 68 -8.60 -6.25 -9.60
N GLY A 69 -8.77 -5.41 -10.62
CA GLY A 69 -8.11 -5.53 -11.92
C GLY A 69 -9.10 -5.90 -13.03
N LYS A 70 -8.80 -6.94 -13.79
CA LYS A 70 -9.60 -7.42 -14.93
C LYS A 70 -10.14 -8.83 -14.68
N CYS A 71 -11.18 -9.18 -15.42
CA CYS A 71 -11.73 -10.52 -15.41
C CYS A 71 -10.91 -11.43 -16.33
N GLN A 72 -9.96 -12.18 -15.77
CA GLN A 72 -9.13 -13.11 -16.53
C GLN A 72 -9.83 -14.46 -16.64
N LYS A 73 -10.12 -14.88 -17.87
CA LYS A 73 -10.79 -16.16 -18.17
C LYS A 73 -9.78 -17.26 -18.47
N ASN A 74 -10.04 -18.45 -17.98
CA ASN A 74 -9.31 -19.66 -18.36
C ASN A 74 -9.84 -20.24 -19.68
N ILE A 75 -9.21 -21.32 -20.17
CA ILE A 75 -9.59 -22.01 -21.41
C ILE A 75 -11.01 -22.61 -21.38
N HIS A 76 -11.59 -22.78 -20.18
CA HIS A 76 -12.95 -23.28 -19.96
C HIS A 76 -13.98 -22.14 -19.79
N GLY A 77 -13.58 -20.88 -20.01
CA GLY A 77 -14.44 -19.70 -19.92
C GLY A 77 -14.77 -19.25 -18.49
N GLN A 78 -14.21 -19.89 -17.46
CA GLN A 78 -14.36 -19.45 -16.07
C GLN A 78 -13.44 -18.27 -15.81
N GLY A 79 -14.01 -17.14 -15.36
CA GLY A 79 -13.28 -15.92 -15.08
C GLY A 79 -13.01 -15.72 -13.60
N VAL A 80 -11.83 -15.18 -13.27
CA VAL A 80 -11.51 -14.67 -11.94
C VAL A 80 -10.93 -13.26 -12.04
N CYS A 81 -11.24 -12.41 -11.06
CA CYS A 81 -10.69 -11.06 -11.01
C CYS A 81 -9.23 -11.08 -10.55
N THR A 82 -8.34 -10.44 -11.32
CA THR A 82 -6.89 -10.41 -11.06
C THR A 82 -6.24 -9.17 -11.68
N GLY A 83 -5.11 -8.73 -11.12
CA GLY A 83 -4.30 -7.64 -11.67
C GLY A 83 -4.31 -6.33 -10.89
N ASN A 84 -4.40 -6.37 -9.56
CA ASN A 84 -4.09 -5.23 -8.69
C ASN A 84 -2.88 -5.55 -7.81
#